data_AF-A0AAC8T7Y3-F1
#
_entry.id   AF-A0AAC8T7Y3-F1
#
_cell.length_a   1.000
_cell.length_b   1.000
_cell.length_c   1.000
_cell.angle_alpha   90.00
_cell.angle_beta   90.00
_cell.angle_gamma   90.00
#
_symmetry.space_group_name_H-M   'P 1'
#
loop_
_entity.id
_entity.type
_entity.pdbx_description
1 polymer ?
#
loop_
_entity_poly.entity_id
_entity_poly.type
_entity_poly.pdbx_seq_one_letter_code
_entity_poly.pdbx_strand_id
1 'polypeptide(L)'
;MKKPILLSAFVLALAMTGCTTKQPQFNVNDCASADWQNIGIKDGQNGYSAQRILSHQKICQAAGISPNRAAWEEGRQIGLKSYCTKSNAYEMGRRGYELTGVCDHNLEELHHANMMGLQQYEMSQRIHRPYGYGYYGGYPFLPWYFY
;
A
#
# COMPACT_ATOMS: atom_id res chain seq x y z
N MET A 1 -56.13 5.31 -0.17
CA MET A 1 -55.19 4.37 0.51
C MET A 1 -54.70 3.40 -0.58
N LYS A 2 -53.42 3.16 -0.92
CA LYS A 2 -52.20 3.05 -0.10
C LYS A 2 -50.95 3.34 -0.98
N LYS A 3 -50.22 4.41 -0.61
CA LYS A 3 -48.78 4.72 -0.68
C LYS A 3 -47.88 3.99 -1.73
N PRO A 4 -47.48 4.66 -2.83
CA PRO A 4 -46.38 4.23 -3.69
C PRO A 4 -45.01 4.78 -3.20
N ILE A 5 -44.79 4.81 -1.88
CA ILE A 5 -43.60 5.42 -1.26
C ILE A 5 -42.60 4.35 -0.78
N LEU A 6 -42.99 3.07 -0.75
CA LEU A 6 -42.19 2.01 -0.12
C LEU A 6 -41.08 1.41 -1.00
N LEU A 7 -41.03 1.69 -2.31
CA LEU A 7 -40.00 1.13 -3.19
C LEU A 7 -38.77 2.04 -3.38
N SER A 8 -38.89 3.34 -3.05
CA SER A 8 -37.77 4.31 -3.16
C SER A 8 -36.81 4.25 -1.96
N ALA A 9 -37.26 3.72 -0.81
CA ALA A 9 -36.48 3.71 0.42
C ALA A 9 -35.43 2.58 0.53
N PHE A 10 -35.51 1.54 -0.31
CA PHE A 10 -34.62 0.38 -0.18
C PHE A 10 -33.29 0.53 -0.94
N VAL A 11 -33.22 1.43 -1.94
CA VAL A 11 -32.03 1.60 -2.78
C VAL A 11 -31.00 2.54 -2.14
N LEU A 12 -31.39 3.38 -1.18
CA LEU A 12 -30.49 4.32 -0.51
C LEU A 12 -29.72 3.72 0.69
N ALA A 13 -30.07 2.50 1.13
CA ALA A 13 -29.49 1.88 2.33
C ALA A 13 -28.17 1.11 2.08
N LEU A 14 -27.69 1.02 0.84
CA LEU A 14 -26.38 0.41 0.52
C LEU A 14 -25.22 1.42 0.55
N ALA A 15 -25.34 2.49 1.33
CA ALA A 15 -24.25 3.43 1.55
C ALA A 15 -23.15 2.79 2.43
N MET A 16 -22.18 2.17 1.76
CA MET A 16 -20.75 2.24 2.08
C MET A 16 -20.32 1.81 3.49
N THR A 17 -20.33 0.50 3.78
CA THR A 17 -19.50 -0.09 4.85
C THR A 17 -18.12 -0.46 4.30
N GLY A 18 -17.35 0.55 3.88
CA GLY A 18 -15.93 0.35 3.56
C GLY A 18 -15.12 0.23 4.85
N CYS A 19 -14.78 -0.98 5.28
CA CYS A 19 -13.83 -1.18 6.37
C CYS A 19 -12.43 -0.79 5.88
N THR A 20 -12.06 0.48 6.03
CA THR A 20 -10.66 0.88 5.93
C THR A 20 -9.95 0.39 7.19
N THR A 21 -9.28 -0.76 7.12
CA THR A 21 -8.43 -1.24 8.21
C THR A 21 -7.22 -0.32 8.32
N LYS A 22 -7.35 0.76 9.07
CA LYS A 22 -6.20 1.58 9.44
C LYS A 22 -5.36 0.78 10.42
N GLN A 23 -4.10 0.53 10.05
CA GLN A 23 -3.14 -0.05 10.99
C GLN A 23 -2.94 0.96 12.13
N PRO A 24 -2.93 0.51 13.40
CA PRO A 24 -2.60 1.38 14.52
C PRO A 24 -1.22 2.00 14.31
N GLN A 25 -1.13 3.32 14.39
CA GLN A 25 0.11 4.06 14.18
C GLN A 25 0.93 4.07 15.47
N PHE A 26 2.20 3.69 15.38
CA PHE A 26 3.16 3.78 16.49
C PHE A 26 3.33 5.24 16.93
N ASN A 27 3.16 5.51 18.22
CA ASN A 27 3.18 6.85 18.79
C ASN A 27 3.98 6.91 20.12
N VAL A 28 4.07 8.09 20.72
CA VAL A 28 4.89 8.35 21.92
C VAL A 28 4.48 7.48 23.11
N ASN A 29 3.20 7.18 23.28
CA ASN A 29 2.69 6.39 24.41
C ASN A 29 3.10 4.91 24.30
N ASP A 30 3.38 4.42 23.09
CA ASP A 30 3.79 3.04 22.86
C ASP A 30 5.25 2.79 23.26
N CYS A 31 6.05 3.85 23.41
CA CYS A 31 7.49 3.75 23.67
C CYS A 31 7.84 3.09 25.01
N ALA A 32 7.02 3.29 26.06
CA ALA A 32 7.31 2.79 27.40
C ALA A 32 7.16 1.26 27.53
N SER A 33 6.26 0.66 26.76
CA SER A 33 5.99 -0.79 26.74
C SER A 33 6.40 -1.44 25.41
N ALA A 34 7.22 -0.76 24.61
CA ALA A 34 7.63 -1.20 23.29
C ALA A 34 8.47 -2.48 23.36
N ASP A 35 7.95 -3.55 22.75
CA ASP A 35 8.76 -4.70 22.36
C ASP A 35 9.50 -4.37 21.05
N TRP A 36 10.73 -3.90 21.21
CA TRP A 36 11.56 -3.48 20.08
C TRP A 36 11.85 -4.60 19.08
N GLN A 37 11.97 -5.85 19.53
CA GLN A 37 12.20 -6.98 18.62
C GLN A 37 10.96 -7.22 17.76
N ASN A 38 9.77 -7.26 18.37
CA ASN A 38 8.53 -7.44 17.62
C ASN A 38 8.23 -6.25 16.68
N ILE A 39 8.54 -5.02 17.11
CA ILE A 39 8.49 -3.84 16.22
C ILE A 39 9.43 -4.03 15.04
N GLY A 40 10.65 -4.49 15.30
CA GLY A 40 11.62 -4.86 14.27
C GLY A 40 11.07 -5.88 13.28
N ILE A 41 10.48 -6.99 13.76
CA ILE A 41 9.88 -8.03 12.93
C ILE A 41 8.82 -7.44 11.99
N LYS A 42 7.92 -6.63 12.52
CA LYS A 42 6.88 -5.97 11.71
C LYS A 42 7.49 -5.00 10.71
N ASP A 43 8.50 -4.23 11.10
CA ASP A 43 9.16 -3.31 10.19
C ASP A 43 9.87 -4.05 9.05
N GLY A 44 10.53 -5.17 9.35
CA GLY A 44 11.16 -6.04 8.37
C GLY A 44 10.16 -6.71 7.42
N GLN A 45 9.01 -7.16 7.94
CA GLN A 45 7.90 -7.70 7.13
C GLN A 45 7.35 -6.67 6.14
N ASN A 46 7.43 -5.39 6.48
CA ASN A 46 7.02 -4.28 5.62
C ASN A 46 8.14 -3.76 4.71
N GLY A 47 9.34 -4.34 4.77
CA GLY A 47 10.47 -3.94 3.92
C GLY A 47 11.12 -2.61 4.31
N TYR A 48 10.95 -2.16 5.56
CA TYR A 48 11.58 -0.92 5.99
C TYR A 48 13.11 -1.07 6.11
N SER A 49 13.82 -0.02 5.71
CA SER A 49 15.28 0.05 5.80
C SER A 49 15.76 0.23 7.24
N ALA A 50 17.06 0.02 7.46
CA ALA A 50 17.70 0.24 8.76
C ALA A 50 17.52 1.67 9.31
N GLN A 51 17.22 2.66 8.46
CA GLN A 51 16.97 4.05 8.88
C GLN A 51 15.64 4.21 9.63
N ARG A 52 14.71 3.25 9.53
CA ARG A 52 13.41 3.32 10.19
C ARG A 52 13.50 3.47 11.70
N ILE A 53 14.54 2.95 12.33
CA ILE A 53 14.80 3.14 13.76
C ILE A 53 14.93 4.61 14.17
N LEU A 54 15.41 5.48 13.27
CA LEU A 54 15.52 6.92 13.52
C LEU A 54 14.15 7.58 13.63
N SER A 55 13.15 7.05 12.90
CA SER A 55 11.76 7.50 13.02
C SER A 55 11.19 7.14 14.39
N HIS A 56 11.45 5.92 14.87
CA HIS A 56 11.06 5.50 16.22
C HIS A 56 11.76 6.32 17.30
N GLN A 57 13.06 6.59 17.13
CA GLN A 57 13.83 7.44 18.04
C GLN A 57 13.24 8.85 18.12
N LYS A 58 12.87 9.45 16.97
CA LYS A 58 12.23 10.76 16.92
C LYS A 58 10.90 10.79 17.67
N ILE A 59 10.09 9.74 17.56
CA ILE A 59 8.82 9.62 18.29
C ILE A 59 9.08 9.50 19.79
N CYS A 60 9.95 8.59 20.21
CA CYS A 60 10.19 8.31 21.63
C CYS A 60 11.01 9.36 22.37
N GLN A 61 11.70 10.25 21.64
CA GLN A 61 12.46 11.36 22.22
C GLN A 61 11.58 12.26 23.12
N ALA A 62 10.32 12.49 22.75
CA ALA A 62 9.39 13.30 23.54
C ALA A 62 9.10 12.69 24.94
N ALA A 63 9.21 11.37 25.06
CA ALA A 63 9.09 10.65 26.33
C ALA A 63 10.44 10.43 27.04
N GLY A 64 11.55 10.91 26.48
CA GLY A 64 12.90 10.65 26.99
C GLY A 64 13.35 9.19 26.88
N ILE A 65 12.67 8.38 26.05
CA ILE A 65 12.93 6.96 25.89
C ILE A 65 13.74 6.74 24.62
N SER A 66 14.83 5.96 24.72
CA SER A 66 15.64 5.56 23.57
C SER A 66 15.27 4.15 23.10
N PRO A 67 15.04 3.92 21.80
CA PRO A 67 14.80 2.59 21.26
C PRO A 67 15.96 1.62 21.51
N ASN A 68 15.64 0.35 21.80
CA ASN A 68 16.65 -0.70 21.77
C ASN A 68 16.96 -1.08 20.32
N ARG A 69 17.98 -0.42 19.75
CA ARG A 69 18.39 -0.61 18.36
C ARG A 69 18.81 -2.05 18.04
N ALA A 70 19.49 -2.73 18.96
CA ALA A 70 19.99 -4.09 18.72
C ALA A 70 18.83 -5.08 18.61
N ALA A 71 17.89 -5.04 19.57
CA ALA A 71 16.70 -5.89 19.53
C ALA A 71 15.84 -5.60 18.29
N TRP A 72 15.67 -4.33 17.94
CA TRP A 72 14.95 -3.94 16.73
C TRP A 72 15.59 -4.45 15.45
N GLU A 73 16.92 -4.34 15.32
CA GLU A 73 17.62 -4.80 14.12
C GLU A 73 17.55 -6.33 13.99
N GLU A 74 17.71 -7.07 15.10
CA GLU A 74 17.54 -8.53 15.11
C GLU A 74 16.13 -8.91 14.63
N GLY A 75 15.11 -8.26 15.19
CA GLY A 75 13.73 -8.44 14.76
C GLY A 75 13.55 -8.12 13.28
N ARG A 76 14.12 -7.01 12.79
CA ARG A 76 14.03 -6.59 11.39
C ARG A 76 14.57 -7.65 10.44
N GLN A 77 15.70 -8.25 10.79
CA GLN A 77 16.28 -9.33 9.99
C GLN A 77 15.39 -10.59 9.97
N ILE A 78 14.71 -10.91 11.08
CA ILE A 78 13.72 -11.98 11.11
C ILE A 78 12.54 -11.66 10.18
N GLY A 79 12.01 -10.43 10.24
CA GLY A 79 10.89 -9.99 9.40
C GLY A 79 11.24 -10.00 7.90
N LEU A 80 12.46 -9.57 7.57
CA LEU A 80 12.96 -9.53 6.19
C LEU A 80 12.98 -10.90 5.52
N LYS A 81 13.13 -12.00 6.27
CA LYS A 81 13.06 -13.37 5.69
C LYS A 81 11.72 -13.63 4.99
N SER A 82 10.64 -13.01 5.45
CA SER A 82 9.32 -13.12 4.82
C SER A 82 9.11 -12.12 3.68
N TYR A 83 9.70 -10.93 3.81
CA TYR A 83 9.65 -9.89 2.79
C TYR A 83 10.47 -10.27 1.54
N CYS A 84 11.70 -10.75 1.75
CA CYS A 84 12.69 -11.09 0.75
C CYS A 84 12.45 -12.49 0.16
N THR A 85 11.25 -12.72 -0.34
CA THR A 85 10.88 -13.95 -1.04
C THR A 85 10.36 -13.63 -2.43
N LYS A 86 10.64 -14.51 -3.40
CA LYS A 86 10.17 -14.36 -4.78
C LYS A 86 8.64 -14.23 -4.86
N SER A 87 7.93 -15.03 -4.06
CA SER A 87 6.47 -15.00 -3.99
C SER A 87 5.97 -13.65 -3.46
N ASN A 88 6.55 -13.13 -2.38
CA ASN A 88 6.14 -11.84 -1.85
C ASN A 88 6.47 -10.69 -2.82
N ALA A 89 7.66 -10.70 -3.44
CA ALA A 89 8.05 -9.70 -4.43
C ALA A 89 7.08 -9.62 -5.61
N TYR A 90 6.67 -10.77 -6.15
CA TYR A 90 5.65 -10.87 -7.21
C TYR A 90 4.29 -10.36 -6.75
N GLU A 91 3.81 -10.78 -5.57
CA GLU A 91 2.53 -10.34 -5.02
C GLU A 91 2.50 -8.84 -4.70
N MET A 92 3.61 -8.26 -4.24
CA MET A 92 3.76 -6.82 -4.10
C MET A 92 3.58 -6.11 -5.43
N GLY A 93 4.24 -6.60 -6.49
CA GLY A 93 4.13 -6.04 -7.83
C GLY A 93 2.70 -6.11 -8.36
N ARG A 94 2.00 -7.23 -8.16
CA ARG A 94 0.58 -7.38 -8.54
C ARG A 94 -0.37 -6.40 -7.85
N ARG A 95 0.03 -5.89 -6.69
CA ARG A 95 -0.68 -4.85 -5.93
C ARG A 95 -0.24 -3.43 -6.30
N GLY A 96 0.73 -3.29 -7.22
CA GLY A 96 1.26 -2.01 -7.66
C GLY A 96 2.38 -1.45 -6.78
N TYR A 97 2.99 -2.27 -5.91
CA TYR A 97 4.10 -1.85 -5.06
C TYR A 97 5.44 -2.31 -5.61
N GLU A 98 6.41 -1.41 -5.60
CA GLU A 98 7.80 -1.73 -5.93
C GLU A 98 8.51 -2.42 -4.77
N LEU A 99 9.42 -3.34 -5.11
CA LEU A 99 10.30 -3.96 -4.13
C LEU A 99 11.35 -2.96 -3.64
N THR A 100 11.51 -2.85 -2.32
CA THR A 100 12.57 -2.04 -1.72
C THR A 100 13.89 -2.83 -1.69
N GLY A 101 15.01 -2.15 -1.98
CA GLY A 101 16.35 -2.74 -2.00
C GLY A 101 16.95 -3.03 -0.61
N VAL A 102 16.22 -3.76 0.24
CA VAL A 102 16.63 -4.12 1.62
C VAL A 102 17.04 -5.59 1.78
N CYS A 103 16.98 -6.36 0.70
CA CYS A 103 17.28 -7.79 0.69
C CYS A 103 18.76 -8.03 0.39
N ASP A 104 19.44 -8.79 1.24
CA ASP A 104 20.89 -9.01 1.16
C ASP A 104 21.31 -9.92 -0.01
N HIS A 105 20.39 -10.77 -0.49
CA HIS A 105 20.65 -11.77 -1.51
C HIS A 105 19.54 -11.81 -2.56
N ASN A 106 19.86 -12.34 -3.74
CA ASN A 106 18.92 -12.59 -4.85
C ASN A 106 18.16 -11.34 -5.33
N LEU A 107 18.70 -10.15 -5.12
CA LEU A 107 18.01 -8.89 -5.41
C LEU A 107 17.54 -8.79 -6.87
N GLU A 108 18.35 -9.26 -7.82
CA GLU A 108 17.99 -9.33 -9.23
C GLU A 108 16.77 -10.24 -9.49
N GLU A 109 16.76 -11.44 -8.92
CA GLU A 109 15.63 -12.37 -9.04
C GLU A 109 14.36 -11.79 -8.41
N LEU A 110 14.48 -11.15 -7.25
CA LEU A 110 13.37 -10.52 -6.55
C LEU A 110 12.83 -9.32 -7.35
N HIS A 111 13.70 -8.48 -7.92
CA HIS A 111 13.29 -7.41 -8.81
C HIS A 111 12.58 -7.94 -10.05
N HIS A 112 13.11 -9.00 -10.67
CA HIS A 112 12.46 -9.63 -11.82
C HIS A 112 11.06 -10.14 -11.45
N ALA A 113 10.90 -10.82 -10.31
CA ALA A 113 9.59 -11.26 -9.83
C ALA A 113 8.64 -10.08 -9.56
N ASN A 114 9.13 -9.01 -8.96
CA ASN A 114 8.34 -7.80 -8.72
C ASN A 114 7.91 -7.11 -10.03
N MET A 115 8.80 -6.99 -11.01
CA MET A 115 8.49 -6.45 -12.34
C MET A 115 7.40 -7.25 -13.05
N MET A 116 7.45 -8.58 -12.98
CA MET A 116 6.39 -9.45 -13.54
C MET A 116 5.03 -9.17 -12.88
N GLY A 117 5.01 -8.92 -11.56
CA GLY A 117 3.80 -8.53 -10.86
C GLY A 117 3.30 -7.15 -11.28
N LEU A 118 4.19 -6.16 -11.40
CA LEU A 118 3.86 -4.79 -11.81
C LEU A 118 3.27 -4.76 -13.23
N GLN A 119 3.82 -5.55 -14.16
CA GLN A 119 3.27 -5.69 -15.50
C GLN A 119 1.80 -6.15 -15.48
N GLN A 120 1.45 -7.08 -14.59
CA GLN A 120 0.07 -7.52 -14.41
C GLN A 120 -0.81 -6.43 -13.80
N TYR A 121 -0.31 -5.71 -12.80
CA TYR A 121 -1.00 -4.57 -12.22
C TYR A 121 -1.32 -3.52 -13.29
N GLU A 122 -0.34 -3.12 -14.10
CA GLU A 122 -0.51 -2.15 -15.19
C GLU A 122 -1.56 -2.59 -16.22
N MET A 123 -1.53 -3.87 -16.62
CA MET A 123 -2.54 -4.44 -17.53
C MET A 123 -3.95 -4.31 -16.94
N SER A 124 -4.12 -4.63 -15.65
CA SER A 124 -5.41 -4.54 -14.96
C SER A 124 -5.92 -3.10 -14.82
N GLN A 125 -5.01 -2.14 -14.63
CA GLN A 125 -5.34 -0.72 -14.55
C GLN A 125 -5.80 -0.15 -15.89
N ARG A 126 -5.28 -0.66 -17.02
CA ARG A 126 -5.73 -0.24 -18.36
C ARG A 126 -7.17 -0.62 -18.65
N ILE A 127 -7.64 -1.76 -18.14
CA ILE A 127 -9.04 -2.21 -18.29
C ILE A 127 -9.99 -1.31 -17.46
N HIS A 128 -9.55 -0.91 -16.27
CA HIS A 128 -10.35 -0.08 -15.36
C HIS A 128 -10.27 1.42 -15.65
N ARG A 129 -9.29 1.86 -16.44
CA ARG A 129 -9.38 3.19 -17.05
C ARG A 129 -10.55 3.13 -18.03
N PRO A 130 -11.64 3.92 -17.82
CA PRO A 130 -12.59 4.09 -18.91
C PRO A 130 -11.74 4.57 -20.08
N TYR A 131 -11.83 3.88 -21.22
CA TYR A 131 -11.19 4.32 -22.44
C TYR A 131 -11.61 5.77 -22.66
N GLY A 132 -10.77 6.71 -22.23
CA GLY A 132 -10.95 8.12 -22.46
C GLY A 132 -10.83 8.25 -23.96
N TYR A 133 -11.93 8.64 -24.60
CA TYR A 133 -12.03 8.98 -26.00
C TYR A 133 -10.73 9.63 -26.49
N GLY A 134 -9.91 8.84 -27.18
CA GLY A 134 -8.80 9.36 -27.96
C GLY A 134 -9.40 10.02 -29.20
N TYR A 135 -9.76 11.29 -29.12
CA TYR A 135 -9.88 12.10 -30.32
C TYR A 135 -8.48 12.60 -30.67
N TYR A 136 -7.83 11.85 -31.57
CA TYR A 136 -6.92 12.48 -32.52
C TYR A 136 -7.65 13.65 -33.19
N GLY A 137 -6.94 14.77 -33.38
CA GLY A 137 -7.48 15.98 -33.99
C GLY A 137 -8.34 15.67 -35.22
N GLY A 138 -9.62 15.99 -35.12
CA GLY A 138 -10.58 15.97 -36.19
C GLY A 138 -11.58 17.07 -35.88
N TYR A 139 -11.61 18.10 -36.72
CA TYR A 139 -12.57 19.19 -36.67
C TYR A 139 -13.98 18.66 -36.38
N PRO A 140 -14.78 19.31 -35.52
CA PRO A 140 -16.18 18.96 -35.39
C PRO A 140 -16.82 19.19 -36.76
N PHE A 141 -17.39 18.14 -37.34
CA PHE A 141 -18.30 18.28 -38.47
C PHE A 141 -19.49 19.12 -38.00
N LEU A 142 -19.41 20.42 -38.23
CA LEU A 142 -20.55 21.33 -38.11
C LEU A 142 -21.50 21.04 -39.29
N PRO A 143 -22.80 20.78 -39.06
CA PRO A 143 -23.77 20.64 -40.14
C PRO A 143 -23.99 21.99 -40.84
N TRP A 144 -23.84 22.01 -42.16
CA TRP A 144 -23.93 23.18 -43.05
C TRP A 144 -25.36 23.71 -43.27
N TYR A 145 -26.16 23.88 -42.20
CA TYR A 145 -27.49 24.46 -42.32
C TYR A 145 -27.62 25.73 -41.48
N PHE A 146 -26.77 26.71 -41.76
CA PHE A 146 -27.00 28.11 -41.43
C PHE A 146 -26.34 29.00 -42.50
N TYR A 147 -26.96 29.07 -43.68
CA TYR A 147 -26.98 30.22 -44.58
C TYR A 147 -28.28 30.20 -45.36
#